data_AF-A0A516PY16-F1
#
_entry.id   AF-A0A516PY16-F1
#
_cell.length_a   1.000
_cell.length_b   1.000
_cell.length_c   1.000
_cell.angle_alpha   90.00
_cell.angle_beta   90.00
_cell.angle_gamma   90.00
#
_symmetry.space_group_name_H-M   'P 1'
#
loop_
_entity.id
_entity.type
_entity.pdbx_description
1 polymer ?
#
loop_
_entity_poly.entity_id
_entity_poly.type
_entity_poly.pdbx_seq_one_letter_code
_entity_poly.pdbx_strand_id
1 'polypeptide(L)'
;MPESPTYVINDTIIAVGDQPSEELAERFRATLAAPPAVVPDEVRRLRAARTLLEQRDPHGCLYLLQPLRPDYDGVRGLETLTARALAASASLAPARAKLEELLAAHPDDAYLQLLLGKTLKRMRDPLADKHLALAAAMNPEYLDF
;
A
#
# COMPACT_ATOMS: atom_id res chain seq x y z
N MET A 1 8.70 -21.96 13.58
CA MET A 1 8.54 -21.50 14.98
C MET A 1 7.14 -20.95 15.10
N PRO A 2 6.36 -21.21 16.17
CA PRO A 2 5.10 -20.49 16.34
C PRO A 2 5.43 -19.01 16.48
N GLU A 3 4.85 -18.17 15.64
CA GLU A 3 5.02 -16.72 15.74
C GLU A 3 4.40 -16.26 17.05
N SER A 4 5.21 -15.57 17.86
CA SER A 4 4.76 -14.91 19.08
C SER A 4 3.65 -13.91 18.73
N PRO A 5 2.44 -14.04 19.30
CA PRO A 5 1.30 -13.23 18.90
C PRO A 5 1.51 -11.75 19.25
N THR A 6 1.04 -10.85 18.40
CA THR A 6 0.96 -9.41 18.69
C THR A 6 -0.50 -9.04 18.85
N TYR A 7 -0.84 -8.43 19.97
CA TYR A 7 -2.20 -8.00 20.28
C TYR A 7 -2.35 -6.50 20.03
N VAL A 8 -3.36 -6.12 19.26
CA VAL A 8 -3.63 -4.73 18.87
C VAL A 8 -5.10 -4.39 19.12
N ILE A 9 -5.37 -3.22 19.70
CA ILE A 9 -6.70 -2.63 19.89
C ILE A 9 -6.64 -1.17 19.45
N ASN A 10 -7.60 -0.70 18.66
CA ASN A 10 -7.70 0.72 18.27
C ASN A 10 -6.36 1.28 17.77
N ASP A 11 -5.70 0.55 16.87
CA ASP A 11 -4.35 0.86 16.33
C ASP A 11 -3.22 0.96 17.37
N THR A 12 -3.44 0.49 18.61
CA THR A 12 -2.47 0.49 19.70
C THR A 12 -2.03 -0.94 19.99
N ILE A 13 -0.72 -1.20 19.96
CA ILE A 13 -0.16 -2.48 20.39
C ILE A 13 -0.27 -2.55 21.91
N ILE A 14 -0.98 -3.54 22.42
CA ILE A 14 -1.17 -3.73 23.87
C ILE A 14 -0.20 -4.78 24.43
N ALA A 15 0.23 -5.75 23.61
CA ALA A 15 1.15 -6.80 24.01
C ALA A 15 1.81 -7.46 22.78
N VAL A 16 3.01 -8.01 22.99
CA VAL A 16 3.76 -8.81 22.01
C VAL A 16 4.28 -10.04 22.75
N GLY A 17 4.14 -11.22 22.14
CA GLY A 17 4.53 -12.47 22.73
C GLY A 17 3.47 -13.11 23.60
N ASP A 18 3.83 -14.28 24.15
CA ASP A 18 2.98 -14.99 25.09
C ASP A 18 2.92 -14.21 26.40
N GLN A 19 1.71 -13.93 26.86
CA GLN A 19 1.43 -13.15 28.07
C GLN A 19 0.34 -13.86 28.86
N PRO A 20 0.41 -13.87 30.20
CA PRO A 20 -0.69 -14.36 31.03
C PRO A 20 -2.00 -13.65 30.67
N SER A 21 -3.08 -14.41 30.59
CA SER A 21 -4.41 -13.89 30.19
C SER A 21 -4.89 -12.74 31.08
N GLU A 22 -4.52 -12.75 32.36
CA GLU A 22 -4.85 -11.70 33.33
C GLU A 22 -4.13 -10.38 33.00
N GLU A 23 -2.85 -10.44 32.65
CA GLU A 23 -2.09 -9.25 32.25
C GLU A 23 -2.61 -8.68 30.92
N LEU A 24 -2.93 -9.57 29.97
CA LEU A 24 -3.52 -9.16 28.70
C LEU A 24 -4.90 -8.49 28.92
N ALA A 25 -5.74 -9.05 29.79
CA ALA A 25 -7.05 -8.49 30.11
C ALA A 25 -6.96 -7.13 30.79
N GLU A 26 -5.96 -6.92 31.64
CA GLU A 26 -5.73 -5.61 32.27
C GLU A 26 -5.31 -4.57 31.24
N ARG A 27 -4.34 -4.89 30.38
CA ARG A 27 -3.90 -4.00 29.31
C ARG A 27 -5.02 -3.70 28.31
N PHE A 28 -5.85 -4.69 28.00
CA PHE A 28 -7.04 -4.54 27.17
C PHE A 28 -8.00 -3.51 27.77
N ARG A 29 -8.36 -3.65 29.07
CA ARG A 29 -9.25 -2.72 29.77
C ARG A 29 -8.67 -1.31 29.84
N ALA A 30 -7.39 -1.18 30.18
CA ALA A 30 -6.71 0.12 30.24
C ALA A 30 -6.71 0.84 28.88
N THR A 31 -6.47 0.11 27.79
CA THR A 31 -6.45 0.66 26.43
C THR A 31 -7.84 1.10 25.97
N LEU A 32 -8.89 0.35 26.30
CA LEU A 32 -10.27 0.74 25.99
C LEU A 32 -10.76 1.94 26.80
N ALA A 33 -10.24 2.14 28.01
CA ALA A 33 -10.57 3.29 28.85
C ALA A 33 -9.83 4.57 28.43
N ALA A 34 -8.71 4.44 27.71
CA ALA A 34 -7.96 5.58 27.20
C ALA A 34 -8.67 6.24 26.01
N PRO A 35 -8.61 7.57 25.87
CA PRO A 35 -9.06 8.24 24.65
C PRO A 35 -8.24 7.73 23.46
N PRO A 36 -8.86 7.54 22.28
CA PRO A 36 -8.15 7.04 21.11
C PRO A 36 -6.99 7.97 20.76
N ALA A 37 -5.86 7.39 20.37
CA ALA A 37 -4.74 8.17 19.86
C ALA A 37 -5.20 8.99 18.65
N VAL A 38 -4.86 10.28 18.63
CA VAL A 38 -5.17 11.14 17.50
C VAL A 38 -4.27 10.75 16.35
N VAL A 39 -4.80 9.98 15.41
CA VAL A 39 -4.11 9.66 14.14
C VAL A 39 -4.07 10.93 13.31
N PRO A 40 -2.92 11.40 12.79
CA PRO A 40 -2.87 12.60 11.96
C PRO A 40 -3.80 12.50 10.74
N ASP A 41 -4.38 13.62 10.33
CA ASP A 41 -5.40 13.70 9.28
C ASP A 41 -4.90 13.13 7.94
N GLU A 42 -3.64 13.38 7.60
CA GLU A 42 -2.96 12.85 6.43
C GLU A 42 -2.87 11.32 6.46
N VAL A 43 -2.61 10.73 7.63
CA VAL A 43 -2.56 9.28 7.81
C VAL A 43 -3.95 8.68 7.69
N ARG A 44 -4.97 9.30 8.31
CA ARG A 44 -6.37 8.86 8.17
C ARG A 44 -6.81 8.89 6.70
N ARG A 45 -6.49 9.97 5.99
CA ARG A 45 -6.83 10.15 4.57
C ARG A 45 -6.11 9.15 3.67
N LEU A 46 -4.82 8.91 3.89
CA LEU A 46 -4.05 7.91 3.14
C LEU A 46 -4.59 6.50 3.34
N ARG A 47 -4.96 6.13 4.58
CA ARG A 47 -5.57 4.83 4.90
C ARG A 47 -6.93 4.70 4.21
N ALA A 48 -7.79 5.71 4.29
CA ALA A 48 -9.09 5.71 3.60
C ALA A 48 -8.95 5.59 2.07
N ALA A 49 -7.99 6.31 1.47
CA ALA A 49 -7.71 6.21 0.04
C ALA A 49 -7.31 4.78 -0.37
N ARG A 50 -6.47 4.12 0.44
CA ARG A 50 -6.09 2.72 0.23
C ARG A 50 -7.30 1.79 0.29
N THR A 51 -8.16 1.96 1.29
CA THR A 51 -9.39 1.17 1.43
C THR A 51 -10.31 1.32 0.22
N LEU A 52 -10.49 2.54 -0.31
CA LEU A 52 -11.27 2.77 -1.53
C LEU A 52 -10.69 2.01 -2.73
N LEU A 53 -9.36 2.02 -2.89
CA LEU A 53 -8.72 1.27 -3.97
C LEU A 53 -8.95 -0.25 -3.82
N GLU A 54 -8.88 -0.79 -2.60
CA GLU A 54 -9.17 -2.21 -2.32
C GLU A 54 -10.63 -2.57 -2.61
N GLN A 55 -11.54 -1.62 -2.43
CA GLN A 55 -12.96 -1.73 -2.79
C GLN A 55 -13.23 -1.46 -4.29
N ARG A 56 -12.19 -1.34 -5.11
CA ARG A 56 -12.25 -1.05 -6.55
C ARG A 56 -12.85 0.33 -6.88
N ASP A 57 -12.67 1.32 -6.00
CA ASP A 57 -12.93 2.73 -6.26
C ASP A 57 -11.62 3.53 -6.43
N PRO A 58 -10.99 3.46 -7.62
CA PRO A 58 -9.75 4.17 -7.86
C PRO A 58 -9.94 5.69 -7.97
N HIS A 59 -11.13 6.16 -8.35
CA HIS A 59 -11.40 7.60 -8.46
C HIS A 59 -11.56 8.24 -7.07
N GLY A 60 -12.28 7.58 -6.16
CA GLY A 60 -12.36 7.98 -4.76
C GLY A 60 -10.98 7.95 -4.08
N CYS A 61 -10.15 6.94 -4.39
CA CYS A 61 -8.75 6.94 -3.95
C CYS A 61 -8.01 8.20 -4.41
N LEU A 62 -7.99 8.50 -5.71
CA LEU A 62 -7.32 9.69 -6.25
C LEU A 62 -7.86 11.00 -5.65
N TYR A 63 -9.18 11.09 -5.47
CA TYR A 63 -9.82 12.23 -4.83
C TYR A 63 -9.31 12.45 -3.40
N LEU A 64 -9.20 11.38 -2.61
CA LEU A 64 -8.64 11.48 -1.26
C LEU A 64 -7.13 11.74 -1.25
N LEU A 65 -6.38 11.42 -2.30
CA LEU A 65 -4.95 11.75 -2.34
C LEU A 65 -4.67 13.20 -2.74
N GLN A 66 -5.56 13.84 -3.49
CA GLN A 66 -5.35 15.20 -4.02
C GLN A 66 -4.95 16.21 -2.93
N PRO A 67 -5.61 16.30 -1.75
CA PRO A 67 -5.26 17.30 -0.75
C PRO A 67 -3.92 17.05 -0.07
N LEU A 68 -3.31 15.86 -0.22
CA LEU A 68 -2.00 15.54 0.35
C LEU A 68 -0.85 15.97 -0.57
N ARG A 69 -1.13 16.25 -1.84
CA ARG A 69 -0.13 16.59 -2.87
C ARG A 69 0.82 17.72 -2.46
N PRO A 70 0.34 18.89 -1.99
CA PRO A 70 1.23 20.03 -1.76
C PRO A 70 2.36 19.75 -0.76
N ASP A 71 2.09 18.91 0.23
CA ASP A 71 3.01 18.65 1.34
C ASP A 71 3.75 17.31 1.22
N TYR A 72 3.20 16.36 0.44
CA TYR A 72 3.69 14.97 0.40
C TYR A 72 4.01 14.46 -1.01
N ASP A 73 4.03 15.33 -2.03
CA ASP A 73 4.52 14.93 -3.35
C ASP A 73 5.95 14.38 -3.28
N GLY A 74 6.21 13.32 -4.06
CA GLY A 74 7.47 12.58 -4.02
C GLY A 74 7.59 11.57 -2.87
N VAL A 75 6.71 11.59 -1.87
CA VAL A 75 6.69 10.55 -0.82
C VAL A 75 6.26 9.22 -1.46
N ARG A 76 7.20 8.28 -1.53
CA ARG A 76 7.06 6.97 -2.19
C ARG A 76 5.72 6.28 -1.97
N GLY A 77 5.21 6.27 -0.74
CA GLY A 77 3.94 5.64 -0.39
C GLY A 77 2.73 6.29 -1.08
N LEU A 78 2.68 7.62 -1.12
CA LEU A 78 1.65 8.40 -1.81
C LEU A 78 1.73 8.17 -3.32
N GLU A 79 2.95 8.19 -3.85
CA GLU A 79 3.23 8.07 -5.28
C GLU A 79 2.90 6.67 -5.81
N THR A 80 3.26 5.64 -5.04
CA THR A 80 2.91 4.25 -5.36
C THR A 80 1.40 4.03 -5.32
N LEU A 81 0.70 4.57 -4.31
CA LEU A 81 -0.76 4.43 -4.22
C LEU A 81 -1.47 5.18 -5.36
N THR A 82 -0.94 6.33 -5.75
CA THR A 82 -1.40 7.07 -6.93
C THR A 82 -1.24 6.24 -8.20
N ALA A 83 -0.04 5.68 -8.43
CA ALA A 83 0.24 4.90 -9.63
C ALA A 83 -0.71 3.68 -9.73
N ARG A 84 -0.95 3.01 -8.60
CA ARG A 84 -1.94 1.91 -8.51
C ARG A 84 -3.35 2.40 -8.87
N ALA A 85 -3.77 3.54 -8.34
CA ALA A 85 -5.10 4.08 -8.60
C ALA A 85 -5.26 4.54 -10.07
N LEU A 86 -4.26 5.17 -10.68
CA LEU A 86 -4.25 5.52 -12.10
C LEU A 86 -4.33 4.29 -13.00
N ALA A 87 -3.57 3.24 -12.69
CA ALA A 87 -3.65 1.99 -13.43
C ALA A 87 -5.07 1.38 -13.30
N ALA A 88 -5.64 1.36 -12.10
CA ALA A 88 -6.98 0.83 -11.85
C ALA A 88 -8.10 1.66 -12.51
N SER A 89 -7.97 2.99 -12.61
CA SER A 89 -8.94 3.88 -13.27
C SER A 89 -8.86 3.90 -14.80
N ALA A 90 -8.08 3.00 -15.40
CA ALA A 90 -7.80 2.96 -16.84
C ALA A 90 -7.09 4.22 -17.40
N SER A 91 -6.51 5.05 -16.53
CA SER A 91 -5.64 6.16 -16.91
C SER A 91 -4.22 5.67 -17.19
N LEU A 92 -4.06 4.84 -18.24
CA LEU A 92 -2.85 4.04 -18.46
C LEU A 92 -1.61 4.85 -18.80
N ALA A 93 -1.71 5.92 -19.59
CA ALA A 93 -0.56 6.75 -19.92
C ALA A 93 0.00 7.51 -18.70
N PRO A 94 -0.83 8.19 -17.88
CA PRO A 94 -0.38 8.74 -16.60
C PRO A 94 0.19 7.68 -15.65
N ALA A 95 -0.44 6.50 -15.57
CA ALA A 95 0.06 5.40 -14.75
C ALA A 95 1.46 4.95 -15.18
N ARG A 96 1.66 4.75 -16.48
CA ARG A 96 2.97 4.39 -17.06
C ARG A 96 4.04 5.40 -16.68
N ALA A 97 3.81 6.70 -16.92
CA ALA A 97 4.81 7.73 -16.64
C ALA A 97 5.21 7.74 -15.16
N LYS A 98 4.23 7.65 -14.25
CA LYS A 98 4.47 7.58 -12.80
C LYS A 98 5.26 6.33 -12.39
N LEU A 99 4.96 5.18 -13.00
CA LEU A 99 5.63 3.92 -12.71
C LEU A 99 7.06 3.90 -13.25
N GLU A 100 7.31 4.48 -14.42
CA GLU A 100 8.66 4.64 -14.98
C GLU A 100 9.52 5.56 -14.07
N GLU A 101 8.96 6.67 -13.58
CA GLU A 101 9.61 7.55 -12.60
C GLU A 101 9.95 6.81 -11.29
N LEU A 102 8.98 6.09 -10.72
CA LEU A 102 9.18 5.34 -9.48
C LEU A 102 10.22 4.22 -9.64
N LEU A 103 10.24 3.53 -10.78
CA LEU A 103 11.24 2.49 -11.06
C LEU A 103 12.63 3.05 -11.34
N ALA A 104 12.73 4.27 -11.90
CA ALA A 104 14.03 4.93 -12.03
C ALA A 104 14.65 5.21 -10.65
N ALA A 105 13.82 5.55 -9.65
CA ALA A 105 14.26 5.75 -8.27
C ALA A 105 14.43 4.45 -7.47
N HIS A 106 13.62 3.44 -7.76
CA HIS A 106 13.56 2.16 -7.04
C HIS A 106 13.55 0.96 -7.98
N PRO A 107 14.66 0.70 -8.71
CA PRO A 107 14.71 -0.34 -9.73
C PRO A 107 14.56 -1.77 -9.18
N ASP A 108 14.79 -1.94 -7.88
CA ASP A 108 14.73 -3.19 -7.11
C ASP A 108 13.35 -3.47 -6.49
N ASP A 109 12.34 -2.64 -6.76
CA ASP A 109 10.97 -2.93 -6.33
C ASP A 109 10.25 -3.87 -7.32
N ALA A 110 10.15 -5.14 -6.93
CA ALA A 110 9.47 -6.18 -7.70
C ALA A 110 7.98 -5.86 -7.95
N TYR A 111 7.30 -5.21 -6.99
CA TYR A 111 5.90 -4.83 -7.13
C TYR A 111 5.72 -3.72 -8.17
N LEU A 112 6.61 -2.73 -8.22
CA LEU A 112 6.59 -1.70 -9.27
C LEU A 112 6.87 -2.30 -10.65
N GLN A 113 7.81 -3.25 -10.77
CA GLN A 113 8.04 -4.00 -12.02
C GLN A 113 6.77 -4.72 -12.47
N LEU A 114 6.11 -5.43 -11.55
CA LEU A 114 4.87 -6.15 -11.82
C LEU A 114 3.75 -5.20 -12.30
N LEU A 115 3.58 -4.08 -11.59
CA LEU A 115 2.54 -3.11 -11.86
C LEU A 115 2.76 -2.39 -13.22
N LEU A 116 4.01 -2.04 -13.54
CA LEU A 116 4.36 -1.49 -14.86
C LEU A 116 4.12 -2.52 -15.96
N GLY A 117 4.60 -3.76 -15.79
CA GLY A 117 4.38 -4.84 -16.75
C GLY A 117 2.89 -5.09 -17.05
N LYS A 118 2.04 -5.15 -16.01
CA LYS A 118 0.58 -5.28 -16.16
C LYS A 118 -0.05 -4.08 -16.85
N THR A 119 0.45 -2.87 -16.58
CA THR A 119 -0.03 -1.63 -17.22
C THR A 119 0.33 -1.62 -18.71
N LEU A 120 1.58 -1.92 -19.05
CA LEU A 120 2.07 -2.03 -20.43
C LEU A 120 1.34 -3.12 -21.22
N LYS A 121 1.05 -4.27 -20.59
CA LYS A 121 0.27 -5.36 -21.21
C LYS A 121 -1.13 -4.88 -21.63
N ARG A 122 -1.80 -4.08 -20.80
CA ARG A 122 -3.10 -3.47 -21.14
C ARG A 122 -3.00 -2.42 -22.25
N MET A 123 -1.85 -1.77 -22.38
CA MET A 123 -1.54 -0.83 -23.47
C MET A 123 -1.09 -1.54 -24.77
N ARG A 124 -0.87 -2.87 -24.74
CA ARG A 124 -0.27 -3.66 -25.82
C ARG A 124 1.16 -3.20 -26.18
N ASP A 125 1.91 -2.73 -25.18
CA ASP A 125 3.31 -2.35 -25.35
C ASP A 125 4.23 -3.59 -25.20
N PRO A 126 5.16 -3.83 -26.14
CA PRO A 126 6.03 -5.01 -26.14
C PRO A 126 7.00 -5.07 -24.96
N LEU A 127 7.25 -3.96 -24.25
CA LEU A 127 8.09 -3.96 -23.04
C LEU A 127 7.41 -4.64 -21.85
N ALA A 128 6.11 -4.96 -21.93
CA ALA A 128 5.37 -5.64 -20.88
C ALA A 128 6.07 -6.94 -20.42
N ASP A 129 6.47 -7.78 -21.36
CA ASP A 129 7.06 -9.09 -21.06
C ASP A 129 8.39 -8.97 -20.32
N LYS A 130 9.21 -7.97 -20.67
CA LYS A 130 10.45 -7.67 -19.96
C LYS A 130 10.17 -7.34 -18.50
N HIS A 131 9.25 -6.43 -18.22
CA HIS A 131 8.95 -6.00 -16.85
C HIS A 131 8.31 -7.11 -16.01
N LEU A 132 7.43 -7.93 -16.62
CA LEU A 132 6.83 -9.09 -15.95
C LEU A 132 7.89 -10.16 -15.64
N ALA A 133 8.83 -10.42 -16.54
CA ALA A 133 9.92 -11.35 -16.31
C ALA A 133 10.86 -10.88 -15.18
N LEU A 134 11.19 -9.58 -15.12
CA LEU A 134 11.95 -9.02 -14.02
C LEU A 134 11.22 -9.19 -12.69
N ALA A 135 9.93 -8.85 -12.63
CA ALA A 135 9.12 -8.99 -11.42
C ALA A 135 9.12 -10.44 -10.90
N ALA A 136 8.93 -11.42 -11.78
CA ALA A 136 8.98 -12.84 -11.45
C ALA A 136 10.35 -13.32 -10.99
N ALA A 137 11.43 -12.82 -11.60
CA ALA A 137 12.80 -13.14 -11.18
C ALA A 137 13.12 -12.60 -9.78
N MET A 138 12.55 -11.44 -9.42
CA MET A 138 12.76 -10.80 -8.12
C MET A 138 11.84 -11.36 -7.02
N ASN A 139 10.62 -11.74 -7.38
CA ASN A 139 9.67 -12.42 -6.50
C ASN A 139 8.94 -13.54 -7.28
N PRO A 140 9.35 -14.81 -7.12
CA PRO A 140 8.76 -15.94 -7.83
C PRO A 140 7.26 -16.15 -7.59
N GLU A 141 6.70 -15.68 -6.47
CA GLU A 141 5.25 -15.76 -6.19
C GLU A 141 4.42 -15.02 -7.25
N TYR A 142 5.02 -14.10 -8.01
CA TYR A 142 4.35 -13.41 -9.11
C TYR A 142 4.17 -14.26 -10.37
N LEU A 143 4.71 -15.49 -10.43
CA LEU A 143 4.46 -16.45 -11.51
C LEU A 143 3.10 -17.16 -11.39
N ASP A 144 2.45 -17.12 -10.22
CA ASP A 144 1.26 -17.91 -9.93
C ASP A 144 -0.07 -17.27 -10.41
N PHE A 145 -0.04 -16.29 -11.33
CA PHE A 145 -1.21 -15.48 -11.73
C PHE A 145 -1.42 -15.32 -13.24
#